data_AF-A0A956X2L6-F1
#
_entry.id   AF-A0A956X2L6-F1
#
_cell.length_a   1.000
_cell.length_b   1.000
_cell.length_c   1.000
_cell.angle_alpha   90.00
_cell.angle_beta   90.00
_cell.angle_gamma   90.00
#
_symmetry.space_group_name_H-M   'P 1'
#
loop_
_entity.id
_entity.type
_entity.pdbx_description
1 polymer ?
#
loop_
_entity_poly.entity_id
_entity_poly.type
_entity_poly.pdbx_seq_one_letter_code
_entity_poly.pdbx_strand_id
1 'polypeptide(L)'
;RASAAPRLTRGRRFEEVGAMYVEGQSIEQLQAFYGVQRSTIINHLRNYAEAGNPLDAERLHGESRLPPDEQARVLAAFDEHGTTALRPVYDALDETVPWEELHLLRLVYVLEKDGKEDT
;
A
#
# COMPACT_ATOMS: atom_id res chain seq x y z
N ARG A 1 -13.43 15.56 -24.45
CA ARG A 1 -14.17 16.00 -23.25
C ARG A 1 -13.32 15.61 -22.05
N ALA A 2 -12.75 16.59 -21.33
CA ALA A 2 -12.09 16.32 -20.05
C ALA A 2 -13.15 16.46 -18.95
N SER A 3 -13.50 15.36 -18.29
CA SER A 3 -14.36 15.41 -17.12
C SER A 3 -13.50 15.74 -15.91
N ALA A 4 -13.70 16.90 -15.30
CA ALA A 4 -13.00 17.29 -14.08
C ALA A 4 -13.57 16.47 -12.93
N ALA A 5 -12.75 15.58 -12.35
CA ALA A 5 -13.12 14.82 -11.16
C ALA A 5 -13.47 15.78 -10.00
N PRO A 6 -14.54 15.51 -9.22
CA PRO A 6 -14.93 16.36 -8.10
C PRO A 6 -13.81 16.40 -7.05
N ARG A 7 -13.51 17.59 -6.54
CA ARG A 7 -12.58 17.77 -5.41
C ARG A 7 -13.31 17.37 -4.13
N LEU A 8 -13.21 16.11 -3.74
CA LEU A 8 -13.76 15.62 -2.48
C LEU A 8 -12.81 15.94 -1.32
N THR A 9 -13.41 16.22 -0.16
CA THR A 9 -12.69 16.50 1.10
C THR A 9 -11.83 15.29 1.51
N ARG A 10 -10.65 15.52 2.12
CA ARG A 10 -9.65 14.48 2.46
C ARG A 10 -10.23 13.21 3.11
N GLY A 11 -11.26 13.33 3.94
CA GLY A 11 -11.91 12.19 4.60
C GLY A 11 -12.64 11.23 3.65
N ARG A 12 -13.20 11.72 2.54
CA ARG A 12 -13.90 10.86 1.57
C ARG A 12 -12.98 10.24 0.53
N ARG A 13 -11.77 10.78 0.36
CA ARG A 13 -10.91 10.39 -0.76
C ARG A 13 -10.28 9.02 -0.56
N PHE A 14 -9.86 8.69 0.67
CA PHE A 14 -9.30 7.37 0.92
C PHE A 14 -10.37 6.27 0.85
N GLU A 15 -11.60 6.57 1.28
CA GLU A 15 -12.76 5.68 1.17
C GLU A 15 -13.08 5.36 -0.29
N GLU A 16 -13.17 6.39 -1.15
CA GLU A 16 -13.42 6.24 -2.59
C GLU A 16 -12.32 5.43 -3.29
N VAL A 17 -11.05 5.76 -3.01
CA VAL A 17 -9.89 5.05 -3.58
C VAL A 17 -9.88 3.59 -3.15
N GLY A 18 -10.11 3.30 -1.86
CA GLY A 18 -10.17 1.95 -1.33
C GLY A 18 -11.30 1.14 -1.93
N ALA A 19 -12.51 1.71 -2.01
CA ALA A 19 -13.66 1.06 -2.63
C ALA A 19 -13.40 0.71 -4.11
N MET A 20 -12.90 1.67 -4.90
CA MET A 20 -12.56 1.43 -6.31
C MET A 20 -11.45 0.38 -6.46
N TYR A 21 -10.48 0.35 -5.55
CA TYR A 21 -9.48 -0.71 -5.54
C TYR A 21 -10.14 -2.06 -5.29
N VAL A 22 -10.95 -2.22 -4.24
CA VAL A 22 -11.70 -3.45 -3.95
C VAL A 22 -12.55 -3.91 -5.14
N GLU A 23 -13.16 -2.98 -5.88
CA GLU A 23 -13.94 -3.24 -7.10
C GLU A 23 -13.12 -3.70 -8.31
N GLY A 24 -11.79 -3.69 -8.23
CA GLY A 24 -10.90 -4.26 -9.25
C GLY A 24 -9.96 -3.27 -9.93
N GLN A 25 -9.96 -1.98 -9.55
CA GLN A 25 -9.01 -1.01 -10.12
C GLN A 25 -7.60 -1.23 -9.56
N SER A 26 -6.58 -1.20 -10.41
CA SER A 26 -5.18 -1.26 -9.98
C SER A 26 -4.69 0.08 -9.42
N ILE A 27 -3.57 0.07 -8.69
CA ILE A 27 -2.95 1.32 -8.22
C ILE A 27 -2.63 2.24 -9.39
N GLU A 28 -2.13 1.69 -10.50
CA GLU A 28 -1.81 2.46 -11.71
C GLU A 28 -3.05 3.13 -12.34
N GLN A 29 -4.18 2.41 -12.42
CA GLN A 29 -5.43 2.95 -12.93
C GLN A 29 -5.93 4.11 -12.05
N LEU A 30 -5.84 3.95 -10.72
CA LEU A 30 -6.23 4.98 -9.76
C LEU A 30 -5.32 6.21 -9.83
N GLN A 31 -4.01 6.03 -10.03
CA GLN A 31 -3.08 7.12 -10.28
C GLN A 31 -3.49 7.93 -11.51
N ALA A 32 -3.75 7.24 -12.63
CA ALA A 32 -4.13 7.88 -13.88
C ALA A 32 -5.49 8.60 -13.77
N PHE A 33 -6.47 7.98 -13.12
CA PHE A 33 -7.81 8.54 -12.94
C PHE A 33 -7.79 9.81 -12.08
N TYR A 34 -7.00 9.83 -11.01
CA TYR A 34 -6.95 10.94 -10.08
C TYR A 34 -5.85 11.96 -10.34
N GLY A 35 -4.90 11.64 -11.23
CA GLY A 35 -3.74 12.50 -11.52
C GLY A 35 -2.82 12.69 -10.32
N VAL A 36 -2.62 11.64 -9.51
CA VAL A 36 -1.80 11.67 -8.29
C VAL A 36 -0.65 10.66 -8.34
N GLN A 37 0.32 10.84 -7.44
CA GLN A 37 1.45 9.92 -7.30
C GLN A 37 1.03 8.57 -6.70
N ARG A 38 1.80 7.52 -7.01
CA ARG A 38 1.61 6.16 -6.49
C ARG A 38 1.60 6.12 -4.98
N SER A 39 2.55 6.80 -4.35
CA SER A 39 2.63 7.01 -2.90
C SER A 39 1.33 7.58 -2.29
N THR A 40 0.61 8.43 -3.01
CA THR A 40 -0.68 8.98 -2.56
C THR A 40 -1.78 7.92 -2.57
N ILE A 41 -1.84 7.09 -3.61
CA ILE A 41 -2.78 5.96 -3.67
C ILE A 41 -2.46 4.95 -2.56
N ILE A 42 -1.19 4.57 -2.38
CA ILE A 42 -0.76 3.65 -1.31
C ILE A 42 -1.15 4.21 0.07
N ASN A 43 -0.94 5.51 0.31
CA ASN A 43 -1.38 6.16 1.55
C ASN A 43 -2.90 6.09 1.74
N HIS A 44 -3.69 6.26 0.67
CA HIS A 44 -5.14 6.10 0.74
C HIS A 44 -5.55 4.67 1.07
N LEU A 45 -4.92 3.67 0.46
CA LEU A 45 -5.19 2.26 0.74
C LEU A 45 -4.82 1.89 2.18
N ARG A 46 -3.69 2.38 2.69
CA ARG A 46 -3.33 2.20 4.10
C ARG A 46 -4.41 2.79 5.02
N ASN A 47 -4.79 4.04 4.81
CA ASN A 47 -5.82 4.69 5.64
C ASN A 47 -7.18 3.97 5.54
N TYR A 48 -7.49 3.38 4.38
CA TYR A 48 -8.69 2.56 4.18
C TYR A 48 -8.68 1.30 5.04
N ALA A 49 -7.55 0.59 5.08
CA ALA A 49 -7.34 -0.57 5.95
C ALA A 49 -7.35 -0.19 7.44
N GLU A 50 -6.67 0.89 7.83
CA GLU A 50 -6.65 1.41 9.21
C GLU A 50 -8.04 1.83 9.71
N ALA A 51 -8.95 2.20 8.79
CA ALA A 51 -10.35 2.45 9.09
C ALA A 51 -11.20 1.17 9.25
N GLY A 52 -10.58 -0.02 9.22
CA GLY A 52 -11.21 -1.32 9.40
C GLY A 52 -11.86 -1.88 8.13
N ASN A 53 -11.58 -1.31 6.96
CA ASN A 53 -12.11 -1.84 5.71
C ASN A 53 -11.18 -2.95 5.16
N PRO A 54 -11.73 -4.01 4.54
CA PRO A 54 -10.93 -5.12 4.05
C PRO A 54 -10.13 -4.73 2.81
N LEU A 55 -8.89 -5.21 2.75
CA LEU A 55 -8.05 -5.21 1.56
C LEU A 55 -7.43 -6.60 1.37
N ASP A 56 -7.28 -7.00 0.12
CA ASP A 56 -6.63 -8.25 -0.26
C ASP A 56 -5.11 -8.05 -0.28
N ALA A 57 -4.41 -8.72 0.64
CA ALA A 57 -2.96 -8.66 0.79
C ALA A 57 -2.22 -9.26 -0.42
N GLU A 58 -2.70 -10.37 -0.99
CA GLU A 58 -2.09 -11.01 -2.16
C GLU A 58 -2.18 -10.08 -3.37
N ARG A 59 -3.33 -9.43 -3.53
CA ARG A 59 -3.51 -8.46 -4.60
C ARG A 59 -2.62 -7.23 -4.42
N LEU A 60 -2.51 -6.70 -3.19
CA LEU A 60 -1.59 -5.59 -2.89
C LEU A 60 -0.13 -5.98 -3.11
N HIS A 61 0.24 -7.22 -2.78
CA HIS A 61 1.58 -7.75 -3.03
C HIS A 61 1.89 -7.78 -4.53
N GLY A 62 0.92 -8.22 -5.35
CA GLY A 62 1.02 -8.21 -6.81
C GLY A 62 1.11 -6.81 -7.44
N GLU A 63 0.80 -5.74 -6.71
CA GLU A 63 1.02 -4.37 -7.18
C GLU A 63 2.49 -3.95 -7.08
N SER A 64 3.33 -4.62 -6.28
CA SER A 64 4.74 -4.25 -6.09
C SER A 64 5.52 -4.28 -7.41
N ARG A 65 6.41 -3.29 -7.57
CA ARG A 65 7.28 -3.16 -8.74
C ARG A 65 8.68 -3.73 -8.49
N LEU A 66 8.96 -4.19 -7.28
CA LEU A 66 10.22 -4.83 -6.95
C LEU A 66 10.28 -6.24 -7.54
N PRO A 67 11.47 -6.75 -7.87
CA PRO A 67 11.69 -8.16 -8.12
C PRO A 67 11.24 -9.04 -6.93
N PRO A 68 10.78 -10.29 -7.15
CA PRO A 68 10.28 -11.15 -6.07
C PRO A 68 11.28 -11.41 -4.93
N ASP A 69 12.58 -11.49 -5.25
CA ASP A 69 13.65 -11.62 -4.27
C ASP A 69 13.79 -10.36 -3.39
N GLU A 70 13.68 -9.17 -3.98
CA GLU A 70 13.64 -7.90 -3.24
C GLU A 70 12.37 -7.77 -2.40
N GLN A 71 11.21 -8.20 -2.90
CA GLN A 71 9.97 -8.24 -2.11
C GLN A 71 10.15 -9.13 -0.86
N ALA A 72 10.70 -10.33 -1.03
CA ALA A 72 10.96 -11.24 0.07
C ALA A 72 11.96 -10.67 1.08
N ARG A 73 13.02 -9.98 0.61
CA ARG A 73 13.97 -9.28 1.50
C ARG A 73 13.29 -8.20 2.33
N VAL A 74 12.41 -7.40 1.73
CA VAL A 74 11.67 -6.35 2.44
C VAL A 74 10.74 -6.94 3.51
N LEU A 75 9.99 -8.00 3.16
CA LEU A 75 9.09 -8.67 4.11
C LEU A 75 9.87 -9.29 5.28
N ALA A 76 11.02 -9.93 5.01
CA ALA A 76 11.90 -10.46 6.06
C ALA A 76 12.48 -9.36 6.97
N ALA A 77 12.82 -8.20 6.41
CA ALA A 77 13.27 -7.06 7.21
C ALA A 77 12.16 -6.52 8.12
N PHE A 78 10.88 -6.60 7.72
CA PHE A 78 9.75 -6.29 8.59
C PHE A 78 9.53 -7.34 9.69
N ASP A 79 9.82 -8.62 9.45
CA ASP A 79 9.83 -9.65 10.51
C ASP A 79 10.92 -9.34 11.57
N GLU A 80 12.10 -8.89 11.16
CA GLU A 80 13.23 -8.63 12.07
C GLU A 80 13.09 -7.32 12.85
N HIS A 81 12.72 -6.23 12.18
CA HIS A 81 12.72 -4.89 12.77
C HIS A 81 11.34 -4.38 13.17
N GLY A 82 10.28 -5.12 12.81
CA GLY A 82 8.89 -4.72 13.03
C GLY A 82 8.43 -3.62 12.07
N THR A 83 7.15 -3.25 12.18
CA THR A 83 6.51 -2.32 11.23
C THR A 83 6.47 -0.89 11.72
N THR A 84 6.66 -0.61 13.01
CA THR A 84 6.44 0.73 13.62
C THR A 84 7.15 1.85 12.86
N ALA A 85 8.44 1.68 12.55
CA ALA A 85 9.25 2.65 11.84
C ALA A 85 9.89 2.04 10.59
N LEU A 86 9.91 2.79 9.49
CA LEU A 86 10.55 2.34 8.24
C LEU A 86 12.07 2.52 8.24
N ARG A 87 12.62 3.37 9.10
CA ARG A 87 14.05 3.69 9.09
C ARG A 87 14.94 2.45 9.30
N PRO A 88 14.73 1.60 10.34
CA PRO A 88 15.55 0.41 10.52
C PRO A 88 15.46 -0.58 9.36
N VAL A 89 14.26 -0.74 8.79
CA VAL A 89 14.02 -1.60 7.62
C VAL A 89 14.76 -1.05 6.38
N TYR A 90 14.70 0.25 6.15
CA TYR A 90 15.38 0.90 5.04
C TYR A 90 16.91 0.80 5.18
N ASP A 91 17.43 0.98 6.40
CA ASP A 91 18.85 0.82 6.69
C ASP A 91 19.31 -0.64 6.45
N ALA A 92 18.51 -1.63 6.84
CA ALA A 92 18.80 -3.06 6.60
C ALA A 92 18.76 -3.46 5.12
N LEU A 93 18.11 -2.66 4.27
CA LEU A 93 18.02 -2.83 2.83
C LEU A 93 19.02 -1.95 2.07
N ASP A 94 20.08 -1.52 2.74
CA ASP A 94 21.17 -0.69 2.21
C ASP A 94 20.66 0.63 1.58
N GLU A 95 19.52 1.14 2.06
CA GLU A 95 18.86 2.34 1.54
C GLU A 95 18.50 2.28 0.04
N THR A 96 18.42 1.08 -0.55
CA THR A 96 18.23 0.90 -2.01
C THR A 96 16.77 0.82 -2.43
N VAL A 97 15.86 0.47 -1.52
CA VAL A 97 14.45 0.23 -1.84
C VAL A 97 13.65 1.53 -1.86
N PRO A 98 12.86 1.82 -2.92
CA PRO A 98 12.02 3.00 -2.95
C PRO A 98 11.03 3.07 -1.78
N TRP A 99 10.88 4.26 -1.20
CA TRP A 99 10.05 4.48 -0.02
C TRP A 99 8.58 4.09 -0.22
N GLU A 100 8.05 4.26 -1.43
CA GLU A 100 6.68 3.84 -1.75
C GLU A 100 6.51 2.32 -1.75
N GLU A 101 7.53 1.56 -2.16
CA GLU A 101 7.51 0.10 -2.11
C GLU A 101 7.61 -0.40 -0.66
N LEU A 102 8.41 0.28 0.19
CA LEU A 102 8.42 0.00 1.63
C LEU A 102 7.04 0.21 2.26
N HIS A 103 6.32 1.26 1.89
CA HIS A 103 4.96 1.50 2.39
C HIS A 103 3.96 0.47 1.88
N LEU A 104 4.06 0.05 0.61
CA LEU A 104 3.18 -0.97 0.03
C LEU A 104 3.41 -2.33 0.71
N LEU A 105 4.66 -2.78 0.79
CA LEU A 105 5.00 -4.07 1.38
C LEU A 105 4.79 -4.10 2.89
N ARG A 106 4.92 -2.95 3.59
CA ARG A 106 4.46 -2.83 4.98
C ARG A 106 2.96 -3.09 5.11
N LEU A 107 2.15 -2.51 4.22
CA LEU A 107 0.70 -2.70 4.25
C LEU A 107 0.34 -4.18 4.01
N VAL A 108 0.98 -4.82 3.02
CA VAL A 108 0.84 -6.26 2.78
C VAL A 108 1.18 -7.05 4.04
N TYR A 109 2.36 -6.81 4.62
CA TYR A 109 2.85 -7.51 5.81
C TYR A 109 1.88 -7.39 6.98
N VAL A 110 1.37 -6.19 7.26
CA VAL A 110 0.40 -5.97 8.36
C VAL A 110 -0.88 -6.76 8.11
N LEU A 111 -1.47 -6.67 6.91
CA LEU A 111 -2.70 -7.41 6.58
C LEU A 111 -2.50 -8.92 6.66
N GLU A 112 -1.34 -9.43 6.27
CA GLU A 112 -1.00 -10.84 6.37
C GLU A 112 -0.78 -11.34 7.81
N LYS A 113 -0.42 -10.46 8.74
CA LYS A 113 -0.18 -10.81 10.15
C LYS A 113 -1.46 -10.62 10.97
N ASP A 114 -2.22 -9.56 10.74
CA ASP A 114 -3.53 -9.31 11.36
C ASP A 114 -4.50 -10.47 11.04
N GLY A 115 -4.45 -11.02 9.81
CA GLY A 115 -5.26 -12.20 9.45
C GLY A 115 -4.79 -13.53 10.07
N LYS A 116 -3.64 -13.56 10.75
CA LYS A 116 -3.07 -14.75 11.39
C LYS A 116 -3.16 -14.74 12.92
N GLU A 117 -3.62 -13.66 13.55
CA GLU A 117 -3.76 -13.57 15.01
C GLU A 117 -5.09 -14.14 15.55
N ASP A 118 -6.02 -14.55 14.66
CA ASP A 118 -7.33 -15.12 15.01
C ASP A 118 -7.41 -16.66 14.90
N THR A 119 -6.30 -17.41 14.97
CA THR A 119 -6.28 -18.90 14.99
C THR A 119 -5.38 -19.45 16.07
#